data_AF-A0A1M7AFQ1-F1
#
_entry.id   AF-A0A1M7AFQ1-F1
#
_cell.length_a   1.000
_cell.length_b   1.000
_cell.length_c   1.000
_cell.angle_alpha   90.00
_cell.angle_beta   90.00
_cell.angle_gamma   90.00
#
_symmetry.space_group_name_H-M   'P 1'
#
loop_
_entity.id
_entity.type
_entity.pdbx_description
1 polymer ?
#
loop_
_entity_poly.entity_id
_entity_poly.type
_entity_poly.pdbx_seq_one_letter_code
_entity_poly.pdbx_strand_id
1 'polypeptide(L)'
;MHGLFRWSSKWWPGVIPLVIFWAIAAWTSTEPLEADLVQRSTAALKDTVLDKTRIVVEGRDVTFVADAFSEDGRQSAVASVEAVPGVRLVNDETRLVPEAKPFVWSAERDVVRVTLSGSSPLPESKSKLTEAARANLGGIEVVDRMNLSRGAPPRFDNAALLLLDQIGKLKDGKITLSDTKVSLSGMARDLGGREAISAALKNLPEGFSVAANDVKAPPYIFQAYKDPVAVTLTLTGYVPDNNVHAALVAAAGRKFFSEKVVDNLKASVGAPAGFANAVVPALGALSRLSTGTLVVSDREVKLSGDALYEAAGNQIRAGLGKDFPQGWQFKPEISVKPAAAPVDATVCQQLFAELLGKARIRFESGKADIVADSAGLLDRLIETALRCPNANIEIAGHTDTDGDAAANQALSEKRAQSVTDYLVKAGLPANRFMAVGYGSTQPIAGNDTEDGKAQNRRIDFVVR
;
A
#
# COMPACT_ATOMS: atom_id res chain seq x y z
N MET A 1 69.26 100.18 12.58
CA MET A 1 68.27 99.88 11.52
C MET A 1 68.04 98.37 11.53
N HIS A 2 67.11 97.87 12.34
CA HIS A 2 65.74 97.48 11.95
C HIS A 2 65.68 96.47 10.79
N GLY A 3 65.24 95.24 11.08
CA GLY A 3 64.44 94.48 10.11
C GLY A 3 64.71 92.99 9.92
N LEU A 4 64.82 92.15 10.97
CA LEU A 4 64.77 90.69 10.78
C LEU A 4 64.16 89.95 12.00
N PHE A 5 62.91 90.23 12.40
CA PHE A 5 62.16 89.30 13.28
C PHE A 5 60.66 89.67 13.34
N ARG A 6 59.86 89.27 12.34
CA ARG A 6 58.39 89.21 12.43
C ARG A 6 57.83 88.09 11.54
N TRP A 7 58.07 86.84 11.91
CA TRP A 7 57.34 85.69 11.32
C TRP A 7 57.15 84.51 12.30
N SER A 8 56.83 84.80 13.56
CA SER A 8 56.52 83.78 14.58
C SER A 8 55.09 83.86 15.17
N SER A 9 54.17 84.61 14.55
CA SER A 9 52.79 84.75 15.06
C SER A 9 51.70 84.27 14.08
N LYS A 10 52.06 83.53 13.04
CA LYS A 10 51.11 83.00 12.05
C LYS A 10 51.27 81.49 11.90
N TRP A 11 50.79 80.74 12.89
CA TRP A 11 50.63 79.28 12.83
C TRP A 11 49.40 78.86 12.01
N TRP A 12 48.45 79.78 11.82
CA TRP A 12 47.20 79.56 11.07
C TRP A 12 47.35 79.18 9.58
N PRO A 13 48.37 79.60 8.80
CA PRO A 13 48.52 79.17 7.41
C PRO A 13 48.91 77.69 7.27
N GLY A 14 49.45 77.08 8.33
CA GLY A 14 49.68 75.62 8.40
C GLY A 14 48.45 74.84 8.85
N VAL A 15 47.53 75.47 9.59
CA VAL A 15 46.26 74.86 10.02
C VAL A 15 45.33 74.63 8.84
N ILE A 16 45.28 75.53 7.87
CA ILE A 16 44.42 75.38 6.68
C ILE A 16 44.76 74.12 5.86
N PRO A 17 46.00 73.88 5.40
CA PRO A 17 46.35 72.66 4.69
C PRO A 17 46.22 71.43 5.61
N LEU A 18 46.49 71.52 6.91
CA LEU A 18 46.26 70.42 7.85
C LEU A 18 44.77 70.03 7.89
N VAL A 19 43.87 71.00 8.01
CA VAL A 19 42.41 70.78 8.00
C VAL A 19 41.95 70.23 6.66
N ILE A 20 42.52 70.70 5.54
CA ILE A 20 42.23 70.16 4.21
C ILE A 20 42.72 68.70 4.10
N PHE A 21 43.94 68.40 4.53
CA PHE A 21 44.47 67.03 4.58
C PHE A 21 43.65 66.13 5.50
N TRP A 22 43.19 66.65 6.63
CA TRP A 22 42.35 65.93 7.58
C TRP A 22 40.96 65.66 6.99
N ALA A 23 40.36 66.63 6.30
CA ALA A 23 39.10 66.47 5.60
C ALA A 23 39.20 65.49 4.43
N ILE A 24 40.30 65.55 3.65
CA ILE A 24 40.57 64.60 2.57
C ILE A 24 40.81 63.20 3.14
N ALA A 25 41.62 63.05 4.18
CA ALA A 25 41.88 61.76 4.82
C ALA A 25 40.62 61.17 5.47
N ALA A 26 39.80 62.01 6.13
CA ALA A 26 38.51 61.60 6.66
C ALA A 26 37.57 61.15 5.53
N TRP A 27 37.54 61.85 4.40
CA TRP A 27 36.72 61.46 3.24
C TRP A 27 37.22 60.16 2.59
N THR A 28 38.53 60.00 2.40
CA THR A 28 39.09 58.87 1.66
C THR A 28 39.32 57.61 2.50
N SER A 29 39.35 57.73 3.83
CA SER A 29 39.67 56.61 4.73
C SER A 29 38.47 56.08 5.53
N THR A 30 37.30 56.73 5.48
CA THR A 30 36.08 56.26 6.17
C THR A 30 35.53 54.98 5.54
N GLU A 31 35.26 54.96 4.24
CA GLU A 31 34.69 53.76 3.59
C GLU A 31 35.61 52.52 3.70
N PRO A 32 36.95 52.61 3.50
CA PRO A 32 37.83 51.47 3.72
C PRO A 32 37.89 50.98 5.17
N LEU A 33 37.77 51.90 6.15
CA LEU A 33 37.78 51.56 7.57
C LEU A 33 36.48 50.86 7.98
N GLU A 34 35.34 51.39 7.57
CA GLU A 34 34.03 50.79 7.84
C GLU A 34 33.93 49.39 7.23
N ALA A 35 34.39 49.21 5.99
CA ALA A 35 34.44 47.90 5.34
C ALA A 35 35.36 46.90 6.06
N ASP A 36 36.54 47.33 6.51
CA ASP A 36 37.48 46.49 7.29
C ASP A 36 36.87 46.10 8.66
N LEU A 37 36.22 47.04 9.34
CA LEU A 37 35.53 46.77 10.62
C LEU A 37 34.34 45.82 10.44
N VAL A 38 33.55 45.95 9.36
CA VAL A 38 32.50 44.98 9.00
C VAL A 38 33.11 43.59 8.83
N GLN A 39 34.21 43.48 8.07
CA GLN A 39 34.85 42.20 7.78
C GLN A 39 35.39 41.53 9.06
N ARG A 40 36.10 42.29 9.91
CA ARG A 40 36.66 41.76 11.17
C ARG A 40 35.58 41.38 12.17
N SER A 41 34.54 42.20 12.30
CA SER A 41 33.40 41.91 13.18
C SER A 41 32.63 40.68 12.70
N THR A 42 32.46 40.52 11.38
CA THR A 42 31.85 39.31 10.80
C THR A 42 32.73 38.08 11.04
N ALA A 43 34.05 38.22 10.95
CA ALA A 43 34.98 37.12 11.22
C ALA A 43 34.98 36.69 12.70
N ALA A 44 34.83 37.65 13.63
CA ALA A 44 34.74 37.37 15.07
C ALA A 44 33.49 36.56 15.46
N LEU A 45 32.43 36.64 14.65
CA LEU A 45 31.17 35.92 14.87
C LEU A 45 31.12 34.54 14.19
N LYS A 46 32.18 34.12 13.48
CA LYS A 46 32.17 32.89 12.66
C LYS A 46 31.82 31.62 13.44
N ASP A 47 32.25 31.53 14.69
CA ASP A 47 32.02 30.36 15.55
C ASP A 47 30.79 30.51 16.45
N THR A 48 30.02 31.61 16.29
CA THR A 48 28.80 31.85 17.06
C THR A 48 27.56 31.38 16.30
N VAL A 49 26.67 30.68 17.01
CA VAL A 49 25.41 30.19 16.43
C VAL A 49 24.36 31.30 16.56
N LEU A 50 24.12 32.01 15.46
CA LEU A 50 23.19 33.14 15.35
C LEU A 50 22.35 33.02 14.08
N ASP A 51 21.15 33.59 14.08
CA ASP A 51 20.29 33.73 12.89
C ASP A 51 20.11 35.21 12.51
N LYS A 52 19.86 35.48 11.23
CA LYS A 52 19.67 36.84 10.66
C LYS A 52 20.73 37.88 11.06
N THR A 53 21.97 37.46 11.18
CA THR A 53 23.11 38.31 11.54
C THR A 53 23.28 39.46 10.53
N ARG A 54 23.30 40.70 11.04
CA ARG A 54 23.60 41.91 10.28
C ARG A 54 24.48 42.82 11.13
N ILE A 55 25.57 43.28 10.52
CA ILE A 55 26.50 44.24 11.09
C ILE A 55 26.49 45.47 10.19
N VAL A 56 26.19 46.62 10.79
CA VAL A 56 26.28 47.92 10.11
C VAL A 56 27.28 48.76 10.87
N VAL A 57 28.26 49.34 10.17
CA VAL A 57 29.28 50.18 10.79
C VAL A 57 29.12 51.59 10.28
N GLU A 58 29.03 52.54 11.20
CA GLU A 58 29.04 53.97 10.91
C GLU A 58 30.26 54.59 11.61
N GLY A 59 31.28 54.93 10.83
CA GLY A 59 32.61 55.30 11.30
C GLY A 59 33.31 54.16 12.08
N ARG A 60 33.12 54.15 13.40
CA ARG A 60 33.70 53.15 14.33
C ARG A 60 32.67 52.53 15.28
N ASP A 61 31.40 52.90 15.09
CA ASP A 61 30.29 52.41 15.87
C ASP A 61 29.63 51.28 15.10
N VAL A 62 29.39 50.17 15.78
CA VAL A 62 28.87 48.95 15.18
C VAL A 62 27.46 48.73 15.68
N THR A 63 26.47 48.77 14.78
CA THR A 63 25.13 48.28 15.08
C THR A 63 25.07 46.79 14.78
N PHE A 64 24.80 46.00 15.80
CA PHE A 64 24.78 44.54 15.73
C PHE A 64 23.35 44.02 15.91
N VAL A 65 22.81 43.41 14.86
CA VAL A 65 21.48 42.80 14.84
C VAL A 65 21.67 41.30 14.61
N ALA A 66 21.14 40.47 15.51
CA ALA A 66 21.11 39.02 15.35
C ALA A 66 20.03 38.40 16.24
N ASP A 67 19.49 37.27 15.80
CA ASP A 67 18.62 36.40 16.59
C ASP A 67 19.50 35.32 17.27
N ALA A 68 19.58 35.34 18.60
CA ALA A 68 20.37 34.42 19.41
C ALA A 68 19.52 33.30 20.02
N PHE A 69 20.10 32.09 20.10
CA PHE A 69 19.41 30.89 20.60
C PHE A 69 19.56 30.68 22.11
N SER A 70 20.48 31.38 22.76
CA SER A 70 20.68 31.41 24.21
C SER A 70 21.12 32.79 24.68
N GLU A 71 20.86 33.10 25.95
CA GLU A 71 21.29 34.37 26.56
C GLU A 71 22.82 34.44 26.64
N ASP A 72 23.47 33.36 27.05
CA ASP A 72 24.94 33.27 27.10
C ASP A 72 25.57 33.43 25.71
N GLY A 73 24.94 32.85 24.67
CA GLY A 73 25.39 32.97 23.28
C GLY A 73 25.25 34.40 22.75
N ARG A 74 24.16 35.08 23.12
CA ARG A 74 23.93 36.50 22.79
C ARG A 74 25.01 37.38 23.40
N GLN A 75 25.23 37.24 24.71
CA GLN A 75 26.24 38.01 25.44
C GLN A 75 27.65 37.74 24.91
N SER A 76 27.98 36.48 24.64
CA SER A 76 29.27 36.11 24.06
C SER A 76 29.46 36.70 22.66
N ALA A 77 28.41 36.72 21.82
CA ALA A 77 28.48 37.31 20.49
C ALA A 77 28.70 38.83 20.53
N VAL A 78 27.99 39.54 21.41
CA VAL A 78 28.17 40.99 21.61
C VAL A 78 29.60 41.27 22.11
N ALA A 79 30.08 40.53 23.11
CA ALA A 79 31.44 40.67 23.63
C ALA A 79 32.52 40.41 22.56
N SER A 80 32.30 39.43 21.67
CA SER A 80 33.20 39.16 20.55
C SER A 80 33.29 40.33 19.56
N VAL A 81 32.19 41.04 19.31
CA VAL A 81 32.17 42.24 18.45
C VAL A 81 32.82 43.44 19.15
N GLU A 82 32.57 43.61 20.46
CA GLU A 82 33.21 44.66 21.27
C GLU A 82 34.73 44.49 21.36
N ALA A 83 35.23 43.25 21.36
CA ALA A 83 36.65 42.93 21.41
C ALA A 83 37.40 43.18 20.09
N VAL A 84 36.70 43.50 19.00
CA VAL A 84 37.33 43.72 17.69
C VAL A 84 38.19 45.00 17.72
N PRO A 85 39.50 44.90 17.41
CA PRO A 85 40.38 46.06 17.40
C PRO A 85 39.90 47.12 16.41
N GLY A 86 39.60 48.32 16.93
CA GLY A 86 39.13 49.46 16.14
C GLY A 86 37.66 49.82 16.39
N VAL A 87 36.85 48.92 16.95
CA VAL A 87 35.48 49.20 17.38
C VAL A 87 35.50 50.15 18.59
N ARG A 88 34.61 51.14 18.58
CA ARG A 88 34.47 52.13 19.66
C ARG A 88 33.25 51.86 20.54
N LEU A 89 32.12 51.54 19.92
CA LEU A 89 30.85 51.30 20.58
C LEU A 89 30.08 50.25 19.80
N VAL A 90 29.40 49.34 20.50
CA VAL A 90 28.45 48.40 19.91
C VAL A 90 27.05 48.78 20.34
N ASN A 91 26.19 49.09 19.36
CA ASN A 91 24.76 49.23 19.56
C ASN A 91 24.13 47.83 19.43
N ASP A 92 23.81 47.22 20.58
CA ASP A 92 23.21 45.89 20.65
C ASP A 92 21.71 45.93 20.36
N GLU A 93 21.35 45.47 19.16
CA GLU A 93 19.96 45.23 18.74
C GLU A 93 19.64 43.73 18.64
N THR A 94 20.46 42.89 19.27
CA THR A 94 20.26 41.44 19.26
C THR A 94 19.04 41.03 20.08
N ARG A 95 18.35 39.99 19.61
CA ARG A 95 17.11 39.48 20.22
C ARG A 95 17.25 37.99 20.46
N LEU A 96 16.52 37.49 21.45
CA LEU A 96 16.38 36.05 21.64
C LEU A 96 15.32 35.50 20.70
N VAL A 97 15.60 34.35 20.10
CA VAL A 97 14.62 33.59 19.32
C VAL A 97 13.38 33.32 20.19
N PRO A 98 12.15 33.46 19.66
CA PRO A 98 10.92 33.22 20.41
C PRO A 98 10.91 31.86 21.10
N GLU A 99 10.41 31.81 22.33
CA GLU A 99 10.17 30.56 23.05
C GLU A 99 8.81 29.98 22.64
N ALA A 100 8.79 28.73 22.20
CA ALA A 100 7.56 28.01 21.86
C ALA A 100 7.07 27.20 23.06
N LYS A 101 5.84 27.48 23.53
CA LYS A 101 5.15 26.71 24.57
C LYS A 101 3.69 26.44 24.14
N PRO A 102 3.30 25.19 23.82
CA PRO A 102 4.15 23.99 23.77
C PRO A 102 5.14 24.02 22.61
N PHE A 103 6.25 23.30 22.75
CA PHE A 103 7.21 23.11 21.67
C PHE A 103 6.68 22.03 20.72
N VAL A 104 6.17 22.43 19.56
CA VAL A 104 5.51 21.52 18.61
C VAL A 104 6.37 21.32 17.38
N TRP A 105 6.68 20.07 17.07
CA TRP A 105 7.27 19.65 15.80
C TRP A 105 6.35 18.63 15.12
N SER A 106 6.24 18.68 13.79
CA SER A 106 5.44 17.70 13.05
C SER A 106 6.07 17.31 11.72
N ALA A 107 5.90 16.04 11.37
CA ALA A 107 6.22 15.50 10.05
C ALA A 107 4.95 14.92 9.45
N GLU A 108 4.53 15.46 8.30
CA GLU A 108 3.35 15.02 7.59
C GLU A 108 3.74 14.46 6.22
N ARG A 109 3.30 13.25 5.93
CA ARG A 109 3.53 12.56 4.66
C ARG A 109 2.23 12.42 3.91
N ASP A 110 2.27 12.89 2.67
CA ASP A 110 1.27 12.66 1.64
C ASP A 110 1.85 11.68 0.58
N VAL A 111 1.10 11.42 -0.48
CA VAL A 111 1.47 10.50 -1.58
C VAL A 111 2.75 10.95 -2.28
N VAL A 112 2.96 12.26 -2.42
CA VAL A 112 4.04 12.84 -3.25
C VAL A 112 5.04 13.71 -2.49
N ARG A 113 4.74 14.09 -1.24
CA ARG A 113 5.59 14.99 -0.46
C ARG A 113 5.62 14.65 1.02
N VAL A 114 6.71 15.02 1.69
CA VAL A 114 6.80 15.09 3.15
C VAL A 114 7.05 16.52 3.57
N THR A 115 6.23 17.03 4.48
CA THR A 115 6.33 18.40 5.00
C THR A 115 6.76 18.33 6.46
N LEU A 116 7.92 18.92 6.76
CA LEU A 116 8.38 19.14 8.13
C LEU A 116 7.93 20.53 8.58
N SER A 117 7.21 20.64 9.69
CA SER A 117 6.64 21.89 10.19
C SER A 117 6.79 22.02 11.70
N GLY A 118 6.60 23.22 12.22
CA GLY A 118 6.65 23.52 13.66
C GLY A 118 7.98 24.15 14.06
N SER A 119 8.46 23.83 15.25
CA SER A 119 9.65 24.42 15.87
C SER A 119 10.86 23.50 15.76
N SER A 120 12.02 24.10 15.48
CA SER A 120 13.35 23.49 15.54
C SER A 120 14.26 24.30 16.47
N PRO A 121 15.03 23.65 17.36
CA PRO A 121 15.86 24.37 18.34
C PRO A 121 17.02 25.12 17.72
N LEU A 122 17.70 24.50 16.75
CA LEU A 122 18.92 25.01 16.13
C LEU A 122 18.86 24.85 14.61
N PRO A 123 19.62 25.67 13.85
CA PRO A 123 19.79 25.49 12.40
C PRO A 123 20.43 24.14 12.04
N GLU A 124 21.36 23.65 12.86
CA GLU A 124 22.00 22.35 12.65
C GLU A 124 21.00 21.20 12.78
N SER A 125 20.15 21.21 13.82
CA SER A 125 19.06 20.23 13.98
C SER A 125 18.10 20.27 12.78
N LYS A 126 17.75 21.48 12.30
CA LYS A 126 16.92 21.68 11.11
C LYS A 126 17.54 21.03 9.86
N SER A 127 18.84 21.23 9.65
CA SER A 127 19.59 20.60 8.55
C SER A 127 19.61 19.08 8.68
N LYS A 128 19.91 18.55 9.89
CA LYS A 128 19.94 17.10 10.15
C LYS A 128 18.59 16.43 9.87
N LEU A 129 17.48 17.04 10.29
CA LEU A 129 16.13 16.50 10.06
C LEU A 129 15.74 16.52 8.60
N THR A 130 16.07 17.59 7.87
CA THR A 130 15.77 17.67 6.42
C THR A 130 16.61 16.70 5.60
N GLU A 131 17.89 16.51 5.96
CA GLU A 131 18.77 15.53 5.32
C GLU A 131 18.32 14.09 5.61
N ALA A 132 18.02 13.77 6.87
CA ALA A 132 17.49 12.46 7.26
C ALA A 132 16.16 12.14 6.55
N ALA A 133 15.28 13.13 6.40
CA ALA A 133 14.05 12.98 5.64
C ALA A 133 14.34 12.67 4.16
N ARG A 134 15.27 13.40 3.52
CA ARG A 134 15.65 13.14 2.11
C ARG A 134 16.27 11.76 1.92
N ALA A 135 17.10 11.31 2.86
CA ALA A 135 17.75 9.99 2.80
C ALA A 135 16.72 8.85 2.96
N ASN A 136 15.80 8.97 3.92
CA ASN A 136 14.86 7.89 4.24
C ASN A 136 13.68 7.79 3.26
N LEU A 137 13.33 8.87 2.54
CA LEU A 137 12.09 8.98 1.75
C LEU A 137 12.33 8.95 0.23
N GLY A 138 13.49 8.45 -0.22
CA GLY A 138 13.98 8.42 -1.61
C GLY A 138 12.93 8.61 -2.72
N GLY A 139 13.03 9.74 -3.43
CA GLY A 139 12.16 10.10 -4.55
C GLY A 139 10.92 10.94 -4.19
N ILE A 140 10.66 11.21 -2.91
CA ILE A 140 9.56 12.06 -2.43
C ILE A 140 10.07 13.48 -2.15
N GLU A 141 9.30 14.50 -2.54
CA GLU A 141 9.67 15.90 -2.30
C GLU A 141 9.63 16.22 -0.79
N VAL A 142 10.77 16.62 -0.22
CA VAL A 142 10.86 17.04 1.18
C VAL A 142 10.78 18.57 1.26
N VAL A 143 9.74 19.06 1.94
CA VAL A 143 9.50 20.49 2.12
C VAL A 143 9.64 20.89 3.58
N ASP A 144 10.47 21.89 3.79
CA ASP A 144 10.79 22.42 5.09
C ASP A 144 10.00 23.70 5.37
N ARG A 145 9.14 23.65 6.38
CA ARG A 145 8.36 24.76 6.95
C ARG A 145 8.63 24.92 8.44
N MET A 146 9.80 24.47 8.91
CA MET A 146 10.19 24.59 10.31
C MET A 146 10.68 26.01 10.62
N ASN A 147 10.23 26.55 11.74
CA ASN A 147 10.68 27.80 12.31
C ASN A 147 11.67 27.54 13.44
N LEU A 148 12.61 28.45 13.62
CA LEU A 148 13.56 28.38 14.72
C LEU A 148 12.88 28.88 16.00
N SER A 149 12.90 28.08 17.07
CA SER A 149 12.25 28.42 18.34
C SER A 149 12.99 27.80 19.52
N ARG A 150 12.97 28.46 20.68
CA ARG A 150 13.49 27.91 21.94
C ARG A 150 12.41 27.11 22.67
N GLY A 151 12.81 26.34 23.68
CA GLY A 151 11.90 25.50 24.48
C GLY A 151 11.89 24.02 24.08
N ALA A 152 12.85 23.57 23.29
CA ALA A 152 12.93 22.17 22.88
C ALA A 152 13.17 21.25 24.08
N PRO A 153 12.51 20.08 24.11
CA PRO A 153 12.75 19.07 25.14
C PRO A 153 14.18 18.50 25.03
N PRO A 154 14.76 17.99 26.13
CA PRO A 154 16.03 17.26 26.07
C PRO A 154 15.96 16.10 25.07
N ARG A 155 17.06 15.86 24.32
CA ARG A 155 17.16 14.78 23.31
C ARG A 155 16.15 14.88 22.15
N PHE A 156 15.63 16.07 21.87
CA PHE A 156 14.72 16.35 20.74
C PHE A 156 15.20 15.73 19.42
N ASP A 157 16.46 15.94 19.03
CA ASP A 157 17.01 15.46 17.75
C ASP A 157 16.87 13.94 17.60
N ASN A 158 17.18 13.18 18.66
CA ASN A 158 17.09 11.72 18.64
C ASN A 158 15.63 11.24 18.51
N ALA A 159 14.71 11.90 19.22
CA ALA A 159 13.28 11.59 19.13
C ALA A 159 12.75 11.91 17.72
N ALA A 160 13.04 13.10 17.20
CA ALA A 160 12.60 13.54 15.88
C ALA A 160 13.16 12.66 14.75
N LEU A 161 14.42 12.22 14.83
CA LEU A 161 15.03 11.29 13.87
C LEU A 161 14.36 9.90 13.90
N LEU A 162 14.06 9.35 15.08
CA LEU A 162 13.33 8.08 15.20
C LEU A 162 11.91 8.19 14.61
N LEU A 163 11.24 9.31 14.85
CA LEU A 163 9.92 9.58 14.29
C LEU A 163 9.96 9.76 12.76
N LEU A 164 11.01 10.40 12.24
CA LEU A 164 11.26 10.48 10.79
C LEU A 164 11.50 9.11 10.16
N ASP A 165 12.11 8.15 10.86
CA ASP A 165 12.17 6.76 10.34
C ASP A 165 10.75 6.15 10.23
N GLN A 166 9.87 6.43 11.19
CA GLN A 166 8.50 5.88 11.17
C GLN A 166 7.63 6.50 10.08
N ILE A 167 7.79 7.79 9.75
CA ILE A 167 7.07 8.42 8.62
C ILE A 167 7.41 7.73 7.29
N GLY A 168 8.63 7.17 7.18
CA GLY A 168 9.08 6.34 6.04
C GLY A 168 8.25 5.08 5.83
N LYS A 169 7.69 4.53 6.91
CA LYS A 169 6.88 3.28 6.92
C LYS A 169 5.38 3.53 6.78
N LEU A 170 4.94 4.78 6.73
CA LEU A 170 3.56 5.14 6.44
C LEU A 170 3.36 5.37 4.94
N LYS A 171 2.20 5.00 4.42
CA LYS A 171 1.74 5.40 3.08
C LYS A 171 1.37 6.88 3.07
N ASP A 172 0.60 7.27 4.08
CA ASP A 172 0.12 8.62 4.37
C ASP A 172 -0.04 8.73 5.89
N GLY A 173 0.20 9.92 6.45
CA GLY A 173 0.06 10.12 7.89
C GLY A 173 0.78 11.34 8.44
N LYS A 174 0.55 11.58 9.72
CA LYS A 174 1.13 12.71 10.45
C LYS A 174 1.67 12.26 11.79
N ILE A 175 2.89 12.67 12.08
CA ILE A 175 3.51 12.59 13.39
C ILE A 175 3.58 14.00 13.95
N THR A 176 3.15 14.15 15.20
CA THR A 176 3.33 15.38 15.97
C THR A 176 4.04 15.05 17.27
N LEU A 177 5.06 15.83 17.59
CA LEU A 177 5.74 15.85 18.88
C LEU A 177 5.40 17.18 19.56
N SER A 178 4.70 17.15 20.69
CA SER A 178 4.38 18.31 21.51
C SER A 178 5.05 18.17 22.86
N ASP A 179 6.07 18.99 23.12
CA ASP A 179 6.99 18.84 24.24
C ASP A 179 7.56 17.41 24.25
N THR A 180 7.12 16.56 25.19
CA THR A 180 7.57 15.16 25.28
C THR A 180 6.52 14.14 24.81
N LYS A 181 5.37 14.60 24.32
CA LYS A 181 4.24 13.75 23.90
C LYS A 181 4.24 13.55 22.40
N VAL A 182 4.27 12.29 21.98
CA VAL A 182 4.21 11.87 20.58
C VAL A 182 2.79 11.43 20.22
N SER A 183 2.23 11.99 19.16
CA SER A 183 0.99 11.52 18.55
C SER A 183 1.24 11.15 17.10
N LEU A 184 0.76 9.99 16.67
CA LEU A 184 0.92 9.49 15.31
C LEU A 184 -0.42 9.00 14.76
N SER A 185 -0.72 9.37 13.52
CA SER A 185 -1.90 8.91 12.79
C SER A 185 -1.56 8.65 11.31
N GLY A 186 -2.31 7.76 10.66
CA GLY A 186 -2.14 7.48 9.24
C GLY A 186 -2.34 6.00 8.88
N MET A 187 -1.94 5.64 7.66
CA MET A 187 -1.97 4.27 7.15
C MET A 187 -0.54 3.73 7.02
N ALA A 188 -0.29 2.55 7.58
CA ALA A 188 0.96 1.84 7.37
C ALA A 188 1.10 1.44 5.88
N ARG A 189 2.33 1.49 5.37
CA ARG A 189 2.65 1.13 3.98
C ARG A 189 2.49 -0.37 3.75
N ASP A 190 2.88 -1.16 4.75
CA ASP A 190 2.93 -2.63 4.68
C ASP A 190 2.04 -3.25 5.77
N LEU A 191 1.58 -4.48 5.55
CA LEU A 191 0.67 -5.20 6.45
C LEU A 191 1.23 -5.43 7.87
N GLY A 192 2.55 -5.49 8.03
CA GLY A 192 3.25 -5.54 9.34
C GLY A 192 3.80 -4.19 9.81
N GLY A 193 3.58 -3.12 9.05
CA GLY A 193 4.13 -1.80 9.33
C GLY A 193 3.60 -1.21 10.64
N ARG A 194 2.34 -1.49 10.98
CA ARG A 194 1.71 -1.01 12.22
C ARG A 194 2.40 -1.60 13.46
N GLU A 195 2.68 -2.90 13.46
CA GLU A 195 3.38 -3.60 14.54
C GLU A 195 4.82 -3.11 14.65
N ALA A 196 5.50 -2.95 13.51
CA ALA A 196 6.87 -2.42 13.48
C ALA A 196 6.95 -1.00 14.04
N ILE A 197 6.01 -0.12 13.66
CA ILE A 197 5.91 1.25 14.20
C ILE A 197 5.63 1.21 15.70
N SER A 198 4.68 0.39 16.14
CA SER A 198 4.36 0.23 17.58
C SER A 198 5.56 -0.26 18.39
N ALA A 199 6.36 -1.19 17.85
CA ALA A 199 7.59 -1.64 18.47
C ALA A 199 8.66 -0.54 18.52
N ALA A 200 8.82 0.24 17.45
CA ALA A 200 9.75 1.37 17.43
C ALA A 200 9.39 2.46 18.43
N LEU A 201 8.09 2.73 18.62
CA LEU A 201 7.60 3.69 19.61
C LEU A 201 7.87 3.28 21.07
N LYS A 202 8.13 1.98 21.34
CA LYS A 202 8.58 1.53 22.67
C LYS A 202 10.03 1.92 22.98
N ASN A 203 10.83 2.17 21.95
CA ASN A 203 12.24 2.55 22.05
C ASN A 203 12.43 4.08 22.02
N LEU A 204 11.40 4.85 22.38
CA LEU A 204 11.51 6.30 22.48
C LEU A 204 12.55 6.69 23.54
N PRO A 205 13.31 7.78 23.32
CA PRO A 205 14.26 8.28 24.31
C PRO A 205 13.58 8.58 25.65
N GLU A 206 14.34 8.43 26.73
CA GLU A 206 13.86 8.74 28.09
C GLU A 206 13.25 10.15 28.17
N GLY A 207 12.10 10.26 28.82
CA GLY A 207 11.33 11.49 28.94
C GLY A 207 10.20 11.63 27.91
N PHE A 208 10.23 10.88 26.80
CA PHE A 208 9.17 10.90 25.79
C PHE A 208 8.11 9.82 26.04
N SER A 209 6.86 10.13 25.69
CA SER A 209 5.72 9.22 25.83
C SER A 209 4.79 9.30 24.63
N VAL A 210 4.12 8.19 24.31
CA VAL A 210 3.11 8.15 23.25
C VAL A 210 1.77 8.63 23.83
N ALA A 211 1.26 9.75 23.32
CA ALA A 211 -0.05 10.28 23.65
C ALA A 211 -1.17 9.64 22.81
N ALA A 212 -0.92 9.41 21.52
CA ALA A 212 -1.89 8.77 20.61
C ALA A 212 -1.17 7.97 19.51
N ASN A 213 -1.71 6.81 19.15
CA ASN A 213 -1.22 5.97 18.05
C ASN A 213 -2.41 5.42 17.25
N ASP A 214 -2.86 6.19 16.28
CA ASP A 214 -4.01 5.90 15.41
C ASP A 214 -3.55 5.36 14.04
N VAL A 215 -2.43 4.63 13.99
CA VAL A 215 -1.94 4.01 12.75
C VAL A 215 -2.81 2.80 12.40
N LYS A 216 -3.40 2.86 11.21
CA LYS A 216 -4.19 1.77 10.63
C LYS A 216 -3.32 0.87 9.77
N ALA A 217 -3.56 -0.43 9.84
CA ALA A 217 -2.96 -1.37 8.89
C ALA A 217 -3.60 -1.16 7.50
N PRO A 218 -2.86 -1.39 6.40
CA PRO A 218 -3.45 -1.44 5.08
C PRO A 218 -4.44 -2.62 5.00
N PRO A 219 -5.48 -2.53 4.15
CA PRO A 219 -6.45 -3.61 4.01
C PRO A 219 -5.79 -4.87 3.45
N TYR A 220 -6.16 -6.02 3.98
CA TYR A 220 -5.70 -7.31 3.48
C TYR A 220 -6.51 -7.71 2.25
N ILE A 221 -5.91 -7.56 1.06
CA ILE A 221 -6.62 -7.77 -0.21
C ILE A 221 -6.18 -9.05 -0.91
N PHE A 222 -7.16 -9.86 -1.30
CA PHE A 222 -7.03 -10.95 -2.25
C PHE A 222 -7.97 -10.71 -3.43
N GLN A 223 -7.52 -10.97 -4.65
CA GLN A 223 -8.34 -10.83 -5.84
C GLN A 223 -8.17 -12.03 -6.77
N ALA A 224 -9.28 -12.42 -7.39
CA ALA A 224 -9.28 -13.38 -8.49
C ALA A 224 -10.10 -12.82 -9.64
N TYR A 225 -9.48 -12.68 -10.80
CA TYR A 225 -10.11 -12.16 -12.01
C TYR A 225 -10.21 -13.24 -13.07
N LYS A 226 -11.43 -13.51 -13.53
CA LYS A 226 -11.73 -14.48 -14.57
C LYS A 226 -11.93 -13.74 -15.89
N ASP A 227 -10.93 -13.83 -16.76
CA ASP A 227 -10.94 -13.20 -18.08
C ASP A 227 -11.52 -14.17 -19.14
N PRO A 228 -12.68 -13.84 -19.75
CA PRO A 228 -13.28 -14.69 -20.78
C PRO A 228 -12.57 -14.63 -22.13
N VAL A 229 -11.82 -13.56 -22.41
CA VAL A 229 -11.13 -13.34 -23.69
C VAL A 229 -9.79 -14.05 -23.68
N ALA A 230 -8.99 -13.83 -22.63
CA ALA A 230 -7.70 -14.48 -22.46
C ALA A 230 -7.85 -15.94 -21.98
N VAL A 231 -9.04 -16.35 -21.52
CA VAL A 231 -9.32 -17.67 -20.93
C VAL A 231 -8.35 -17.95 -19.77
N THR A 232 -8.22 -16.96 -18.88
CA THR A 232 -7.31 -17.03 -17.73
C THR A 232 -8.02 -16.70 -16.43
N LEU A 233 -7.56 -17.32 -15.35
CA LEU A 233 -7.87 -16.92 -13.99
C LEU A 233 -6.61 -16.31 -13.39
N THR A 234 -6.61 -15.01 -13.16
CA THR A 234 -5.47 -14.33 -12.52
C THR A 234 -5.74 -14.16 -11.04
N LEU A 235 -4.88 -14.74 -10.20
CA LEU A 235 -4.90 -14.60 -8.75
C LEU A 235 -3.87 -13.55 -8.34
N THR A 236 -4.28 -12.53 -7.60
CA THR A 236 -3.40 -11.44 -7.14
C THR A 236 -3.68 -11.07 -5.68
N GLY A 237 -2.73 -10.39 -5.04
CA GLY A 237 -2.85 -9.95 -3.65
C GLY A 237 -2.12 -10.86 -2.67
N TYR A 238 -2.64 -10.97 -1.45
CA TYR A 238 -1.96 -11.61 -0.34
C TYR A 238 -2.63 -12.92 0.10
N VAL A 239 -1.79 -13.84 0.57
CA VAL A 239 -2.19 -15.10 1.21
C VAL A 239 -1.46 -15.28 2.55
N PRO A 240 -2.09 -15.92 3.56
CA PRO A 240 -1.54 -15.94 4.92
C PRO A 240 -0.15 -16.56 5.02
N ASP A 241 0.03 -17.68 4.31
CA ASP A 241 1.25 -18.48 4.30
C ASP A 241 1.32 -19.34 3.02
N ASN A 242 2.44 -20.05 2.84
CA ASN A 242 2.68 -20.89 1.66
C ASN A 242 1.79 -22.15 1.61
N ASN A 243 1.27 -22.62 2.74
CA ASN A 243 0.38 -23.78 2.75
C ASN A 243 -1.01 -23.39 2.23
N VAL A 244 -1.54 -22.25 2.69
CA VAL A 244 -2.80 -21.68 2.19
C VAL A 244 -2.64 -21.26 0.73
N HIS A 245 -1.50 -20.69 0.34
CA HIS A 245 -1.18 -20.41 -1.06
C HIS A 245 -1.32 -21.65 -1.95
N ALA A 246 -0.60 -22.72 -1.61
CA ALA A 246 -0.65 -23.98 -2.35
C ALA A 246 -2.07 -24.58 -2.38
N ALA A 247 -2.80 -24.51 -1.26
CA ALA A 247 -4.17 -25.00 -1.18
C ALA A 247 -5.13 -24.21 -2.10
N LEU A 248 -4.99 -22.88 -2.17
CA LEU A 248 -5.80 -22.02 -3.04
C LEU A 248 -5.48 -22.23 -4.52
N VAL A 249 -4.20 -22.32 -4.89
CA VAL A 249 -3.79 -22.59 -6.27
C VAL A 249 -4.27 -23.97 -6.70
N ALA A 250 -4.14 -24.98 -5.84
CA ALA A 250 -4.65 -26.33 -6.12
C ALA A 250 -6.19 -26.34 -6.22
N ALA A 251 -6.90 -25.60 -5.37
CA ALA A 251 -8.35 -25.47 -5.47
C ALA A 251 -8.77 -24.76 -6.76
N ALA A 252 -8.06 -23.71 -7.17
CA ALA A 252 -8.29 -23.02 -8.44
C ALA A 252 -8.07 -23.98 -9.62
N GLY A 253 -6.95 -24.72 -9.65
CA GLY A 253 -6.69 -25.69 -10.72
C GLY A 253 -7.70 -26.84 -10.81
N ARG A 254 -8.38 -27.19 -9.71
CA ARG A 254 -9.47 -28.19 -9.75
C ARG A 254 -10.81 -27.62 -10.20
N LYS A 255 -11.11 -26.38 -9.82
CA LYS A 255 -12.42 -25.73 -10.07
C LYS A 255 -12.49 -25.04 -11.44
N PHE A 256 -11.37 -24.52 -11.92
CA PHE A 256 -11.26 -23.83 -13.21
C PHE A 256 -10.58 -24.76 -14.21
N PHE A 257 -11.38 -25.32 -15.10
CA PHE A 257 -10.94 -26.36 -16.02
C PHE A 257 -10.69 -25.86 -17.44
N SER A 258 -11.35 -24.76 -17.82
CA SER A 258 -11.15 -24.13 -19.13
C SER A 258 -10.05 -23.07 -19.07
N GLU A 259 -9.94 -22.40 -17.92
CA GLU A 259 -9.10 -21.23 -17.73
C GLU A 259 -7.69 -21.61 -17.26
N LYS A 260 -6.67 -20.99 -17.87
CA LYS A 260 -5.30 -21.10 -17.36
C LYS A 260 -5.15 -20.29 -16.07
N VAL A 261 -4.76 -20.94 -14.99
CA VAL A 261 -4.51 -20.26 -13.70
C VAL A 261 -3.16 -19.54 -13.75
N VAL A 262 -3.18 -18.23 -13.54
CA VAL A 262 -2.02 -17.34 -13.40
C VAL A 262 -1.92 -16.92 -11.95
N ASP A 263 -0.83 -17.30 -11.30
CA ASP A 263 -0.62 -17.07 -9.87
C ASP A 263 0.39 -15.93 -9.65
N ASN A 264 -0.11 -14.81 -9.11
CA ASN A 264 0.67 -13.66 -8.67
C ASN A 264 0.45 -13.37 -7.18
N LEU A 265 0.08 -14.39 -6.40
CA LEU A 265 -0.16 -14.25 -4.96
C LEU A 265 1.16 -14.12 -4.20
N LYS A 266 1.13 -13.39 -3.08
CA LYS A 266 2.27 -13.19 -2.20
C LYS A 266 1.94 -13.58 -0.78
N ALA A 267 2.79 -14.36 -0.14
CA ALA A 267 2.63 -14.68 1.27
C ALA A 267 2.84 -13.42 2.13
N SER A 268 1.86 -13.10 2.98
CA SER A 268 1.94 -11.99 3.94
C SER A 268 1.07 -12.25 5.16
N VAL A 269 1.61 -11.83 6.31
CA VAL A 269 0.88 -11.73 7.57
C VAL A 269 -0.22 -10.66 7.50
N GLY A 270 -1.19 -10.72 8.41
CA GLY A 270 -2.31 -9.77 8.48
C GLY A 270 -3.64 -10.31 7.91
N ALA A 271 -3.69 -11.57 7.50
CA ALA A 271 -4.93 -12.18 7.02
C ALA A 271 -5.98 -12.30 8.14
N PRO A 272 -7.26 -12.06 7.84
CA PRO A 272 -8.35 -12.26 8.80
C PRO A 272 -8.54 -13.75 9.12
N ALA A 273 -8.97 -14.03 10.35
CA ALA A 273 -9.30 -15.39 10.77
C ALA A 273 -10.37 -16.02 9.87
N GLY A 274 -10.13 -17.27 9.45
CA GLY A 274 -11.02 -18.00 8.55
C GLY A 274 -10.87 -17.65 7.06
N PHE A 275 -9.81 -16.93 6.67
CA PHE A 275 -9.56 -16.51 5.28
C PHE A 275 -9.75 -17.63 4.24
N ALA A 276 -9.07 -18.77 4.40
CA ALA A 276 -9.17 -19.89 3.46
C ALA A 276 -10.61 -20.42 3.33
N ASN A 277 -11.35 -20.47 4.44
CA ASN A 277 -12.74 -20.95 4.49
C ASN A 277 -13.72 -19.99 3.81
N ALA A 278 -13.38 -18.71 3.67
CA ALA A 278 -14.17 -17.75 2.89
C ALA A 278 -13.77 -17.75 1.40
N VAL A 279 -12.47 -17.79 1.11
CA VAL A 279 -11.94 -17.67 -0.25
C VAL A 279 -12.19 -18.93 -1.08
N VAL A 280 -12.03 -20.13 -0.53
CA VAL A 280 -12.20 -21.39 -1.30
C VAL A 280 -13.63 -21.56 -1.82
N PRO A 281 -14.70 -21.36 -1.02
CA PRO A 281 -16.07 -21.37 -1.53
C PRO A 281 -16.32 -20.23 -2.53
N ALA A 282 -15.77 -19.04 -2.29
CA ALA A 282 -15.93 -17.90 -3.18
C ALA A 282 -15.27 -18.12 -4.56
N LEU A 283 -14.11 -18.78 -4.60
CA LEU A 283 -13.49 -19.25 -5.86
C LEU A 283 -14.36 -20.30 -6.56
N GLY A 284 -15.02 -21.18 -5.78
CA GLY A 284 -16.03 -22.10 -6.30
C GLY A 284 -17.18 -21.37 -6.98
N ALA A 285 -17.75 -20.37 -6.32
CA ALA A 285 -18.78 -19.52 -6.90
C ALA A 285 -18.31 -18.78 -8.16
N LEU A 286 -17.09 -18.23 -8.16
CA LEU A 286 -16.51 -17.58 -9.34
C LEU A 286 -16.34 -18.56 -10.53
N SER A 287 -15.99 -19.82 -10.26
CA SER A 287 -15.85 -20.83 -11.32
C SER A 287 -17.16 -21.10 -12.07
N ARG A 288 -18.30 -20.92 -11.39
CA ARG A 288 -19.67 -21.07 -11.91
C ARG A 288 -20.16 -19.86 -12.73
N LEU A 289 -19.46 -18.73 -12.66
CA LEU A 289 -19.79 -17.56 -13.48
C LEU A 289 -19.11 -17.65 -14.86
N SER A 290 -19.71 -17.02 -15.86
CA SER A 290 -19.13 -16.93 -17.20
C SER A 290 -17.92 -15.98 -17.23
N THR A 291 -18.05 -14.86 -16.53
CA THR A 291 -17.08 -13.78 -16.32
C THR A 291 -17.15 -13.40 -14.84
N GLY A 292 -16.09 -12.82 -14.30
CA GLY A 292 -16.22 -12.20 -12.99
C GLY A 292 -14.94 -11.84 -12.28
N THR A 293 -15.13 -11.08 -11.20
CA THR A 293 -14.09 -10.65 -10.29
C THR A 293 -14.52 -11.00 -8.88
N LEU A 294 -13.64 -11.70 -8.17
CA LEU A 294 -13.72 -11.90 -6.73
C LEU A 294 -12.72 -10.94 -6.08
N VAL A 295 -13.20 -10.08 -5.18
CA VAL A 295 -12.36 -9.21 -4.35
C VAL A 295 -12.67 -9.52 -2.90
N VAL A 296 -11.65 -9.90 -2.15
CA VAL A 296 -11.73 -10.08 -0.71
C VAL A 296 -10.88 -9.00 -0.05
N SER A 297 -11.52 -8.14 0.73
CA SER A 297 -10.86 -7.08 1.49
C SER A 297 -11.18 -7.28 2.96
N ASP A 298 -10.17 -7.66 3.74
CA ASP A 298 -10.35 -8.10 5.13
C ASP A 298 -11.47 -9.15 5.21
N ARG A 299 -12.55 -8.88 5.95
CA ARG A 299 -13.69 -9.80 6.12
C ARG A 299 -14.85 -9.59 5.13
N GLU A 300 -14.65 -8.76 4.11
CA GLU A 300 -15.65 -8.50 3.08
C GLU A 300 -15.30 -9.26 1.80
N VAL A 301 -16.23 -10.07 1.31
CA VAL A 301 -16.13 -10.80 0.05
C VAL A 301 -17.10 -10.17 -0.94
N LYS A 302 -16.56 -9.55 -1.98
CA LYS A 302 -17.31 -9.02 -3.11
C LYS A 302 -17.13 -9.94 -4.32
N LEU A 303 -18.22 -10.43 -4.87
CA LEU A 303 -18.22 -11.27 -6.08
C LEU A 303 -19.09 -10.58 -7.14
N SER A 304 -18.45 -10.17 -8.23
CA SER A 304 -19.12 -9.50 -9.35
C SER A 304 -18.97 -10.35 -10.62
N GLY A 305 -19.99 -10.41 -11.48
CA GLY A 305 -19.90 -11.10 -12.77
C GLY A 305 -21.23 -11.62 -13.30
N ASP A 306 -21.16 -12.30 -14.45
CA ASP A 306 -22.35 -12.81 -15.15
C ASP A 306 -22.53 -14.31 -14.92
N ALA A 307 -23.61 -14.69 -14.24
CA ALA A 307 -24.03 -16.07 -14.11
C ALA A 307 -24.46 -16.66 -15.47
N LEU A 308 -24.21 -17.95 -15.65
CA LEU A 308 -24.48 -18.66 -16.91
C LEU A 308 -25.98 -18.78 -17.21
N TYR A 309 -26.81 -18.81 -16.17
CA TYR A 309 -28.27 -18.87 -16.23
C TYR A 309 -28.88 -18.37 -14.92
N GLU A 310 -30.18 -18.08 -14.92
CA GLU A 310 -30.86 -17.39 -13.81
C GLU A 310 -30.80 -18.17 -12.49
N ALA A 311 -31.09 -19.47 -12.52
CA ALA A 311 -31.06 -20.31 -11.33
C ALA A 311 -29.66 -20.41 -10.69
N ALA A 312 -28.58 -20.45 -11.47
CA ALA A 312 -27.22 -20.38 -10.93
C ALA A 312 -26.97 -19.05 -10.21
N GLY A 313 -27.37 -17.92 -10.81
CA GLY A 313 -27.25 -16.60 -10.18
C GLY A 313 -27.99 -16.53 -8.84
N ASN A 314 -29.22 -17.05 -8.78
CA ASN A 314 -30.03 -17.11 -7.56
C ASN A 314 -29.37 -17.99 -6.48
N GLN A 315 -28.86 -19.17 -6.85
CA GLN A 315 -28.19 -20.08 -5.93
C GLN A 315 -26.91 -19.48 -5.35
N ILE A 316 -26.09 -18.82 -6.17
CA ILE A 316 -24.84 -18.19 -5.70
C ILE A 316 -25.17 -17.03 -4.75
N ARG A 317 -26.14 -16.17 -5.10
CA ARG A 317 -26.58 -15.05 -4.25
C ARG A 317 -27.12 -15.52 -2.89
N ALA A 318 -27.90 -16.59 -2.86
CA ALA A 318 -28.54 -17.08 -1.63
C ALA A 318 -27.68 -18.05 -0.81
N GLY A 319 -26.74 -18.74 -1.44
CA GLY A 319 -25.97 -19.83 -0.83
C GLY A 319 -24.65 -19.38 -0.23
N LEU A 320 -23.84 -18.62 -0.99
CA LEU A 320 -22.42 -18.45 -0.67
C LEU A 320 -22.16 -17.79 0.70
N GLY A 321 -22.97 -16.78 1.07
CA GLY A 321 -22.81 -16.10 2.35
C GLY A 321 -23.08 -16.98 3.57
N LYS A 322 -23.81 -18.10 3.43
CA LYS A 322 -24.11 -19.03 4.54
C LYS A 322 -22.91 -19.90 4.92
N ASP A 323 -22.00 -20.11 3.98
CA ASP A 323 -20.81 -20.94 4.16
C ASP A 323 -19.64 -20.15 4.79
N PHE A 324 -19.81 -18.84 4.96
CA PHE A 324 -18.75 -17.98 5.48
C PHE A 324 -18.64 -18.03 7.01
N PRO A 325 -17.42 -17.85 7.57
CA PRO A 325 -17.23 -17.75 9.00
C PRO A 325 -17.98 -16.55 9.61
N GLN A 326 -18.25 -16.59 10.91
CA GLN A 326 -18.90 -15.48 11.60
C GLN A 326 -18.14 -14.15 11.43
N GLY A 327 -18.87 -13.07 11.18
CA GLY A 327 -18.31 -11.72 10.98
C GLY A 327 -17.83 -11.41 9.56
N TRP A 328 -17.96 -12.35 8.63
CA TRP A 328 -17.71 -12.13 7.21
C TRP A 328 -18.96 -11.59 6.52
N GLN A 329 -18.76 -10.67 5.58
CA GLN A 329 -19.83 -10.06 4.79
C GLN A 329 -19.71 -10.48 3.33
N PHE A 330 -20.83 -10.85 2.72
CA PHE A 330 -20.90 -11.19 1.31
C PHE A 330 -21.66 -10.11 0.53
N LYS A 331 -21.04 -9.54 -0.50
CA LYS A 331 -21.63 -8.57 -1.42
C LYS A 331 -21.67 -9.13 -2.85
N PRO A 332 -22.76 -9.82 -3.24
CA PRO A 332 -22.91 -10.29 -4.61
C PRO A 332 -23.37 -9.17 -5.55
N GLU A 333 -22.64 -8.95 -6.63
CA GLU A 333 -23.03 -8.14 -7.79
C GLU A 333 -23.13 -9.06 -9.01
N ILE A 334 -24.08 -9.99 -8.95
CA ILE A 334 -24.22 -11.07 -9.94
C ILE A 334 -25.37 -10.77 -10.88
N SER A 335 -25.04 -10.54 -12.14
CA SER A 335 -25.96 -10.42 -13.27
C SER A 335 -26.14 -11.79 -13.95
N VAL A 336 -27.05 -11.89 -14.90
CA VAL A 336 -27.26 -13.11 -15.69
C VAL A 336 -26.88 -12.81 -17.13
N LYS A 337 -26.03 -13.68 -17.71
CA LYS A 337 -25.66 -13.61 -19.11
C LYS A 337 -26.92 -13.73 -19.98
N PRO A 338 -27.08 -12.89 -21.02
CA PRO A 338 -28.20 -13.04 -21.96
C PRO A 338 -28.25 -14.44 -22.56
N ALA A 339 -29.46 -14.99 -22.68
CA ALA A 339 -29.66 -16.31 -23.26
C ALA A 339 -29.14 -16.35 -24.71
N ALA A 340 -28.29 -17.32 -25.01
CA ALA A 340 -27.80 -17.54 -26.37
C ALA A 340 -28.91 -18.14 -27.25
N ALA A 341 -28.83 -17.90 -28.56
CA ALA A 341 -29.77 -18.47 -29.51
C ALA A 341 -29.77 -20.02 -29.45
N PRO A 342 -30.95 -20.65 -29.62
CA PRO A 342 -31.04 -22.10 -29.72
C PRO A 342 -30.17 -22.64 -30.87
N VAL A 343 -29.60 -23.83 -30.66
CA VAL A 343 -28.80 -24.55 -31.65
C VAL A 343 -29.49 -25.86 -32.04
N ASP A 344 -29.13 -26.39 -33.21
CA ASP A 344 -29.58 -27.71 -33.64
C ASP A 344 -28.92 -28.85 -32.83
N ALA A 345 -29.44 -30.06 -33.01
CA ALA A 345 -28.98 -31.25 -32.28
C ALA A 345 -27.50 -31.59 -32.53
N THR A 346 -26.99 -31.40 -33.75
CA THR A 346 -25.61 -31.71 -34.12
C THR A 346 -24.65 -30.77 -33.40
N VAL A 347 -24.93 -29.46 -33.45
CA VAL A 347 -24.15 -28.45 -32.73
C VAL A 347 -24.26 -28.68 -31.22
N CYS A 348 -25.44 -29.06 -30.73
CA CYS A 348 -25.63 -29.39 -29.32
C CYS A 348 -24.71 -30.52 -28.84
N GLN A 349 -24.64 -31.62 -29.60
CA GLN A 349 -23.77 -32.76 -29.29
C GLN A 349 -22.30 -32.35 -29.25
N GLN A 350 -21.87 -31.51 -30.20
CA GLN A 350 -20.49 -31.00 -30.27
C GLN A 350 -20.13 -30.15 -29.05
N LEU A 351 -21.03 -29.26 -28.60
CA LEU A 351 -20.80 -28.42 -27.42
C LEU A 351 -20.63 -29.25 -26.14
N PHE A 352 -21.45 -30.30 -25.97
CA PHE A 352 -21.29 -31.22 -24.85
C PHE A 352 -19.96 -31.97 -24.90
N ALA A 353 -19.61 -32.52 -26.07
CA ALA A 353 -18.35 -33.24 -26.26
C ALA A 353 -17.12 -32.35 -26.01
N GLU A 354 -17.16 -31.07 -26.43
CA GLU A 354 -16.08 -30.13 -26.19
C GLU A 354 -15.86 -29.86 -24.69
N LEU A 355 -16.95 -29.64 -23.93
CA LEU A 355 -16.86 -29.41 -22.48
C LEU A 355 -16.34 -30.65 -21.74
N LEU A 356 -16.86 -31.83 -22.07
CA LEU A 356 -16.47 -33.10 -21.45
C LEU A 356 -15.07 -33.58 -21.89
N GLY A 357 -14.58 -33.10 -23.03
CA GLY A 357 -13.20 -33.30 -23.45
C GLY A 357 -12.18 -32.50 -22.64
N LYS A 358 -12.60 -31.35 -22.07
CA LYS A 358 -11.75 -30.49 -21.22
C LYS A 358 -11.77 -30.89 -19.75
N ALA A 359 -12.88 -31.46 -19.27
CA ALA A 359 -13.07 -31.77 -17.86
C ALA A 359 -14.04 -32.92 -17.63
N ARG A 360 -13.94 -33.55 -16.46
CA ARG A 360 -14.81 -34.66 -16.04
C ARG A 360 -15.63 -34.27 -14.82
N ILE A 361 -16.86 -34.77 -14.77
CA ILE A 361 -17.68 -34.75 -13.55
C ILE A 361 -17.04 -35.72 -12.56
N ARG A 362 -16.73 -35.23 -11.37
CA ARG A 362 -16.03 -35.98 -10.33
C ARG A 362 -17.03 -36.38 -9.24
N PHE A 363 -16.78 -37.54 -8.66
CA PHE A 363 -17.62 -38.15 -7.64
C PHE A 363 -16.78 -38.53 -6.42
N GLU A 364 -17.41 -38.57 -5.26
CA GLU A 364 -16.81 -39.13 -4.05
C GLU A 364 -16.40 -40.60 -4.29
N SER A 365 -15.31 -41.02 -3.65
CA SER A 365 -14.75 -42.36 -3.89
C SER A 365 -15.77 -43.46 -3.58
N GLY A 366 -16.00 -44.35 -4.55
CA GLY A 366 -16.98 -45.45 -4.46
C GLY A 366 -18.44 -45.01 -4.40
N LYS A 367 -18.75 -43.71 -4.60
CA LYS A 367 -20.10 -43.16 -4.48
C LYS A 367 -20.59 -42.47 -5.75
N ALA A 368 -21.87 -42.09 -5.72
CA ALA A 368 -22.54 -41.30 -6.75
C ALA A 368 -22.70 -39.82 -6.36
N ASP A 369 -22.25 -39.42 -5.17
CA ASP A 369 -22.25 -38.02 -4.73
C ASP A 369 -21.25 -37.21 -5.57
N ILE A 370 -21.74 -36.17 -6.24
CA ILE A 370 -20.91 -35.27 -7.06
C ILE A 370 -20.11 -34.35 -6.14
N VAL A 371 -18.80 -34.23 -6.37
CA VAL A 371 -17.96 -33.33 -5.58
C VAL A 371 -18.22 -31.87 -5.95
N ALA A 372 -18.12 -30.97 -4.96
CA ALA A 372 -18.39 -29.54 -5.16
C ALA A 372 -17.51 -28.87 -6.23
N ASP A 373 -16.30 -29.39 -6.47
CA ASP A 373 -15.38 -28.90 -7.51
C ASP A 373 -15.95 -29.06 -8.94
N SER A 374 -16.93 -29.94 -9.15
CA SER A 374 -17.57 -30.13 -10.47
C SER A 374 -18.69 -29.14 -10.78
N ALA A 375 -19.09 -28.29 -9.83
CA ALA A 375 -20.22 -27.36 -10.01
C ALA A 375 -20.03 -26.41 -11.21
N GLY A 376 -18.81 -25.92 -11.45
CA GLY A 376 -18.51 -25.04 -12.59
C GLY A 376 -18.70 -25.73 -13.94
N LEU A 377 -18.27 -27.00 -14.08
CA LEU A 377 -18.51 -27.80 -15.28
C LEU A 377 -20.00 -28.08 -15.47
N LEU A 378 -20.69 -28.47 -14.39
CA LEU A 378 -22.13 -28.75 -14.44
C LEU A 378 -22.93 -27.52 -14.89
N ASP A 379 -22.60 -26.33 -14.41
CA ASP A 379 -23.29 -25.11 -14.83
C ASP A 379 -23.05 -24.78 -16.31
N ARG A 380 -21.88 -25.11 -16.86
CA ARG A 380 -21.60 -25.00 -18.31
C ARG A 380 -22.37 -26.03 -19.14
N LEU A 381 -22.54 -27.24 -18.61
CA LEU A 381 -23.37 -28.28 -19.24
C LEU A 381 -24.85 -27.85 -19.22
N ILE A 382 -25.32 -27.24 -18.14
CA ILE A 382 -26.69 -26.68 -18.04
C ILE A 382 -26.89 -25.53 -19.03
N GLU A 383 -25.95 -24.58 -19.10
CA GLU A 383 -25.96 -23.51 -20.12
C GLU A 383 -26.09 -24.10 -21.53
N THR A 384 -25.36 -25.19 -21.81
CA THR A 384 -25.43 -25.90 -23.08
C THR A 384 -26.81 -26.53 -23.29
N ALA A 385 -27.35 -27.24 -22.29
CA ALA A 385 -28.68 -27.88 -22.37
C ALA A 385 -29.83 -26.88 -22.58
N LEU A 386 -29.71 -25.66 -22.05
CA LEU A 386 -30.66 -24.56 -22.26
C LEU A 386 -30.65 -24.04 -23.70
N ARG A 387 -29.51 -24.12 -24.39
CA ARG A 387 -29.40 -23.79 -25.83
C ARG A 387 -29.99 -24.86 -26.75
N CYS A 388 -30.34 -26.02 -26.22
CA CYS A 388 -30.88 -27.13 -27.00
C CYS A 388 -32.30 -27.51 -26.53
N PRO A 389 -33.27 -26.59 -26.47
CA PRO A 389 -34.53 -26.78 -25.73
C PRO A 389 -35.37 -27.99 -26.15
N ASN A 390 -35.23 -28.43 -27.40
CA ASN A 390 -36.00 -29.55 -27.99
C ASN A 390 -35.23 -30.88 -27.99
N ALA A 391 -33.97 -30.90 -27.54
CA ALA A 391 -33.16 -32.11 -27.51
C ALA A 391 -33.52 -32.99 -26.32
N ASN A 392 -33.69 -34.28 -26.58
CA ASN A 392 -33.64 -35.33 -25.57
C ASN A 392 -32.18 -35.72 -25.36
N ILE A 393 -31.76 -35.82 -24.11
CA ILE A 393 -30.35 -35.99 -23.74
C ILE A 393 -30.25 -37.22 -22.85
N GLU A 394 -29.51 -38.22 -23.31
CA GLU A 394 -29.10 -39.35 -22.51
C GLU A 394 -27.83 -39.02 -21.74
N ILE A 395 -27.85 -39.24 -20.43
CA ILE A 395 -26.71 -39.14 -19.54
C ILE A 395 -26.15 -40.55 -19.36
N ALA A 396 -25.06 -40.83 -20.05
CA ALA A 396 -24.45 -42.15 -20.13
C ALA A 396 -23.29 -42.26 -19.12
N GLY A 397 -23.44 -43.16 -18.14
CA GLY A 397 -22.42 -43.44 -17.14
C GLY A 397 -21.54 -44.62 -17.50
N HIS A 398 -20.22 -44.46 -17.32
CA HIS A 398 -19.23 -45.50 -17.61
C HIS A 398 -18.26 -45.69 -16.44
N THR A 399 -17.78 -46.93 -16.28
CA THR A 399 -16.71 -47.30 -15.34
C THR A 399 -15.52 -47.90 -16.08
N ASP A 400 -14.40 -48.03 -15.37
CA ASP A 400 -13.35 -48.97 -15.79
C ASP A 400 -13.79 -50.42 -15.51
N THR A 401 -12.92 -51.37 -15.86
CA THR A 401 -13.16 -52.81 -15.69
C THR A 401 -12.79 -53.33 -14.30
N ASP A 402 -12.31 -52.50 -13.38
CA ASP A 402 -11.94 -52.96 -12.05
C ASP A 402 -13.18 -53.24 -11.20
N GLY A 403 -13.15 -54.33 -10.44
CA GLY A 403 -14.25 -54.73 -9.55
C GLY A 403 -15.32 -55.57 -10.22
N ASP A 404 -16.45 -55.72 -9.53
CA ASP A 404 -17.57 -56.55 -9.99
C ASP A 404 -18.39 -55.84 -11.07
N ALA A 405 -18.73 -56.58 -12.15
CA ALA A 405 -19.44 -56.01 -13.29
C ALA A 405 -20.85 -55.51 -12.94
N ALA A 406 -21.58 -56.20 -12.05
CA ALA A 406 -22.91 -55.77 -11.62
C ALA A 406 -22.83 -54.53 -10.70
N ALA A 407 -21.82 -54.48 -9.83
CA ALA A 407 -21.54 -53.28 -9.02
C ALA A 407 -21.18 -52.08 -9.90
N ASN A 408 -20.35 -52.27 -10.92
CA ASN A 408 -19.96 -51.24 -11.89
C ASN A 408 -21.15 -50.73 -12.70
N GLN A 409 -22.01 -51.63 -13.15
CA GLN A 409 -23.26 -51.29 -13.81
C GLN A 409 -24.13 -50.41 -12.90
N ALA A 410 -24.42 -50.86 -11.68
CA ALA A 410 -25.25 -50.12 -10.73
C ALA A 410 -24.63 -48.76 -10.33
N LEU A 411 -23.31 -48.67 -10.18
CA LEU A 411 -22.62 -47.42 -9.85
C LEU A 411 -22.70 -46.42 -11.01
N SER A 412 -22.50 -46.88 -12.24
CA SER A 412 -22.58 -46.04 -13.43
C SER A 412 -23.97 -45.43 -13.62
N GLU A 413 -25.02 -46.22 -13.39
CA GLU A 413 -26.41 -45.79 -13.46
C GLU A 413 -26.75 -44.77 -12.35
N LYS A 414 -26.33 -45.03 -11.12
CA LYS A 414 -26.52 -44.09 -10.00
C LYS A 414 -25.81 -42.75 -10.24
N ARG A 415 -24.61 -42.77 -10.85
CA ARG A 415 -23.86 -41.55 -11.19
C ARG A 415 -24.56 -40.77 -12.30
N ALA A 416 -25.02 -41.45 -13.35
CA ALA A 416 -25.84 -40.84 -14.40
C ALA A 416 -27.12 -40.21 -13.81
N GLN A 417 -27.81 -40.92 -12.92
CA GLN A 417 -29.00 -40.41 -12.23
C GLN A 417 -28.68 -39.17 -11.39
N SER A 418 -27.57 -39.17 -10.65
CA SER A 418 -27.15 -38.03 -9.83
C SER A 418 -26.89 -36.78 -10.67
N VAL A 419 -26.35 -36.95 -11.89
CA VAL A 419 -26.18 -35.86 -12.85
C VAL A 419 -27.54 -35.37 -13.36
N THR A 420 -28.43 -36.27 -13.76
CA THR A 420 -29.82 -35.92 -14.16
C THR A 420 -30.54 -35.14 -13.05
N ASP A 421 -30.48 -35.60 -11.81
CA ASP A 421 -31.10 -34.94 -10.67
C ASP A 421 -30.51 -33.54 -10.45
N TYR A 422 -29.21 -33.37 -10.66
CA TYR A 422 -28.56 -32.06 -10.61
C TYR A 422 -29.10 -31.11 -11.69
N LEU A 423 -29.23 -31.57 -12.93
CA LEU A 423 -29.78 -30.80 -14.06
C LEU A 423 -31.23 -30.38 -13.80
N VAL A 424 -32.05 -31.30 -13.30
CA VAL A 424 -33.46 -31.04 -12.95
C VAL A 424 -33.56 -30.04 -11.81
N LYS A 425 -32.73 -30.18 -10.77
CA LYS A 425 -32.65 -29.23 -9.65
C LYS A 425 -32.25 -27.83 -10.11
N ALA A 426 -31.48 -27.71 -11.19
CA ALA A 426 -31.14 -26.44 -11.81
C ALA A 426 -32.28 -25.81 -12.63
N GLY A 427 -33.42 -26.50 -12.78
CA GLY A 427 -34.64 -26.02 -13.43
C GLY A 427 -34.89 -26.58 -14.83
N LEU A 428 -34.09 -27.53 -15.30
CA LEU A 428 -34.31 -28.16 -16.60
C LEU A 428 -35.46 -29.19 -16.53
N PRO A 429 -36.29 -29.34 -17.59
CA PRO A 429 -37.40 -30.31 -17.59
C PRO A 429 -36.92 -31.77 -17.49
N ALA A 430 -37.40 -32.52 -16.51
CA ALA A 430 -36.97 -33.90 -16.25
C ALA A 430 -37.23 -34.86 -17.42
N ASN A 431 -38.30 -34.65 -18.20
CA ASN A 431 -38.65 -35.47 -19.35
C ASN A 431 -37.65 -35.40 -20.51
N ARG A 432 -36.70 -34.45 -20.47
CA ARG A 432 -35.65 -34.32 -21.49
C ARG A 432 -34.41 -35.17 -21.19
N PHE A 433 -34.30 -35.75 -19.99
CA PHE A 433 -33.09 -36.45 -19.56
C PHE A 433 -33.38 -37.92 -19.28
N MET A 434 -32.51 -38.79 -19.77
CA MET A 434 -32.54 -40.22 -19.49
C MET A 434 -31.19 -40.65 -18.92
N ALA A 435 -31.16 -41.16 -17.70
CA ALA A 435 -29.94 -41.72 -17.13
C ALA A 435 -29.77 -43.19 -17.57
N VAL A 436 -28.60 -43.54 -18.11
CA VAL A 436 -28.27 -44.91 -18.51
C VAL A 436 -26.89 -45.27 -17.99
N GLY A 437 -26.79 -46.36 -17.25
CA GLY A 437 -25.50 -46.95 -16.88
C GLY A 437 -25.04 -47.94 -17.95
N TYR A 438 -23.76 -47.91 -18.31
CA TYR A 438 -23.13 -48.87 -19.22
C TYR A 438 -22.05 -49.72 -18.53
N GLY A 439 -21.76 -49.46 -17.25
CA GLY A 439 -20.66 -50.09 -16.53
C GLY A 439 -19.37 -49.99 -17.35
N SER A 440 -18.67 -51.12 -17.50
CA SER A 440 -17.42 -51.22 -18.25
C SER A 440 -17.59 -51.72 -19.70
N THR A 441 -18.82 -51.75 -20.23
CA THR A 441 -19.13 -52.41 -21.52
C THR A 441 -18.76 -51.58 -22.76
N GLN A 442 -18.52 -50.27 -22.58
CA GLN A 442 -18.18 -49.33 -23.65
C GLN A 442 -16.88 -48.56 -23.31
N PRO A 443 -15.72 -49.23 -23.31
CA PRO A 443 -14.43 -48.58 -23.07
C PRO A 443 -14.03 -47.70 -24.25
N ILE A 444 -13.42 -46.56 -23.95
CA ILE A 444 -12.83 -45.64 -24.95
C ILE A 444 -11.30 -45.68 -24.93
N ALA A 445 -10.72 -46.34 -23.92
CA ALA A 445 -9.30 -46.57 -23.78
C ALA A 445 -9.02 -47.94 -23.15
N GLY A 446 -7.78 -48.42 -23.24
CA GLY A 446 -7.34 -49.64 -22.56
C GLY A 446 -7.47 -49.51 -21.04
N ASN A 447 -7.74 -50.61 -20.34
CA ASN A 447 -7.88 -50.63 -18.88
C ASN A 447 -6.59 -51.07 -18.16
N ASP A 448 -5.46 -51.15 -18.87
CA ASP A 448 -4.20 -51.64 -18.30
C ASP A 448 -3.44 -50.55 -17.54
N THR A 449 -3.72 -49.27 -17.83
CA THR A 449 -3.07 -48.12 -17.21
C THR A 449 -4.06 -47.26 -16.44
N GLU A 450 -3.58 -46.57 -15.41
CA GLU A 450 -4.44 -45.67 -14.63
C GLU A 450 -5.03 -44.54 -15.50
N ASP A 451 -4.26 -44.04 -16.47
CA ASP A 451 -4.74 -43.03 -17.42
C ASP A 451 -5.91 -43.54 -18.28
N GLY A 452 -5.81 -44.78 -18.77
CA GLY A 452 -6.85 -45.42 -19.57
C GLY A 452 -8.10 -45.73 -18.73
N LYS A 453 -7.93 -46.24 -17.51
CA LYS A 453 -9.03 -46.43 -16.55
C LYS A 453 -9.72 -45.10 -16.23
N ALA A 454 -8.95 -44.04 -16.01
CA ALA A 454 -9.49 -42.72 -15.76
C ALA A 454 -10.32 -42.20 -16.95
N GLN A 455 -9.92 -42.47 -18.20
CA GLN A 455 -10.71 -42.14 -19.39
C GLN A 455 -12.03 -42.92 -19.44
N ASN A 456 -12.04 -44.18 -19.03
CA ASN A 456 -13.25 -45.00 -19.00
C ASN A 456 -14.24 -44.61 -17.88
N ARG A 457 -13.74 -44.10 -16.74
CA ARG A 457 -14.57 -43.51 -15.66
C ARG A 457 -15.10 -42.13 -16.06
N ARG A 458 -16.17 -42.09 -16.84
CA ARG A 458 -16.72 -40.84 -17.41
C ARG A 458 -18.25 -40.79 -17.41
N ILE A 459 -18.76 -39.58 -17.66
CA ILE A 459 -20.16 -39.30 -17.96
C ILE A 459 -20.21 -38.65 -19.34
N ASP A 460 -20.98 -39.22 -20.25
CA ASP A 460 -21.22 -38.66 -21.57
C ASP A 460 -22.64 -38.10 -21.66
N PHE A 461 -22.81 -37.07 -22.49
CA PHE A 461 -24.12 -36.49 -22.83
C PHE A 461 -24.39 -36.80 -24.30
N VAL A 462 -25.43 -37.58 -24.58
CA VAL A 462 -25.78 -38.03 -25.92
C VAL A 462 -27.13 -37.46 -26.32
N VAL A 463 -27.14 -36.59 -27.33
CA VAL A 463 -28.34 -36.01 -27.92
C VAL A 463 -29.05 -37.06 -28.78
N ARG A 464 -30.34 -37.27 -28.52
CA ARG A 464 -31.19 -38.29 -29.16
C ARG A 464 -32.18 -37.69 -30.16
#